data_AF-X1HG54-F1
#
_entry.id   AF-X1HG54-F1
#
_cell.length_a   1.000
_cell.length_b   1.000
_cell.length_c   1.000
_cell.angle_alpha   90.00
_cell.angle_beta   90.00
_cell.angle_gamma   90.00
#
_symmetry.space_group_name_H-M   'P 1'
#
loop_
_entity.id
_entity.type
_entity.pdbx_description
1 polymer ?
#
loop_
_entity_poly.entity_id
_entity_poly.type
_entity_poly.pdbx_seq_one_letter_code
_entity_poly.pdbx_strand_id
1 'polypeptide(L)'
;MKYIIMILILLFVSSMIFAEIHGSISIAKHLQEPNANVNIKLNYSFDIFIFNMKFYGSWLTWFCFKDSLWAYPFRDIYEIGARVQYKVFFVDMNHFCNHAVYHGDNKRWYSNKWGEDLTTISLG
;
A
#
# COMPACT_ATOMS: atom_id res chain seq x y z
N MET A 1 -47.07 0.07 -1.98
CA MET A 1 -46.35 -0.60 -3.09
C MET A 1 -45.10 0.14 -3.56
N LYS A 2 -45.17 1.41 -4.00
CA LYS A 2 -43.98 2.16 -4.49
C LYS A 2 -42.78 2.16 -3.52
N TYR A 3 -43.01 2.45 -2.24
CA TYR A 3 -41.94 2.50 -1.23
C TYR A 3 -41.32 1.13 -0.93
N ILE A 4 -42.09 0.05 -0.99
CA ILE A 4 -41.60 -1.33 -0.79
C ILE A 4 -40.68 -1.74 -1.95
N ILE A 5 -41.06 -1.41 -3.19
CA ILE A 5 -40.22 -1.64 -4.38
C ILE A 5 -38.91 -0.85 -4.27
N MET A 6 -38.99 0.42 -3.84
CA MET A 6 -37.80 1.26 -3.67
C MET A 6 -36.84 0.71 -2.60
N ILE A 7 -37.38 0.23 -1.46
CA ILE A 7 -36.59 -0.40 -0.40
C ILE A 7 -35.95 -1.72 -0.88
N LEU A 8 -36.69 -2.55 -1.63
CA LEU A 8 -36.17 -3.79 -2.20
C LEU A 8 -35.05 -3.54 -3.21
N ILE A 9 -35.18 -2.53 -4.07
CA ILE A 9 -34.13 -2.12 -5.00
C ILE A 9 -32.90 -1.65 -4.23
N LEU A 10 -33.07 -0.84 -3.19
CA LEU A 10 -31.96 -0.35 -2.37
C LEU A 10 -31.20 -1.51 -1.70
N LEU A 11 -31.93 -2.46 -1.11
CA LEU A 11 -31.34 -3.65 -0.48
C LEU A 11 -30.62 -4.55 -1.49
N PHE A 12 -31.18 -4.70 -2.69
CA PHE A 12 -30.58 -5.49 -3.76
C PHE A 12 -29.29 -4.85 -4.29
N VAL A 13 -29.28 -3.53 -4.49
CA VAL A 13 -28.06 -2.80 -4.91
C VAL A 13 -26.99 -2.84 -3.82
N SER A 14 -27.36 -2.72 -2.53
CA SER A 14 -26.40 -2.84 -1.44
C SER A 14 -25.78 -4.24 -1.31
N SER A 15 -26.51 -5.29 -1.70
CA SER A 15 -25.97 -6.66 -1.74
C SER A 15 -25.01 -6.93 -2.92
N MET A 16 -24.87 -5.98 -3.85
CA MET A 16 -23.94 -6.09 -4.99
C MET A 16 -22.60 -5.41 -4.74
N ILE A 17 -22.37 -4.90 -3.52
CA ILE A 17 -21.10 -4.35 -3.08
C ILE A 17 -20.57 -5.23 -1.96
N PHE A 18 -19.55 -6.02 -2.27
CA PHE A 18 -18.77 -6.76 -1.27
C PHE A 18 -17.43 -6.08 -1.09
N ALA A 19 -16.95 -6.01 0.14
CA ALA A 19 -15.64 -5.45 0.46
C ALA A 19 -14.87 -6.39 1.39
N GLU A 20 -13.59 -6.53 1.13
CA GLU A 20 -12.69 -7.39 1.88
C GLU A 20 -11.40 -6.61 2.17
N ILE A 21 -10.98 -6.63 3.44
CA ILE A 21 -9.81 -5.89 3.93
C ILE A 21 -8.84 -6.87 4.57
N HIS A 22 -7.61 -6.88 4.09
CA HIS A 22 -6.52 -7.67 4.66
C HIS A 22 -5.29 -6.81 4.86
N GLY A 23 -4.51 -7.11 5.88
CA GLY A 23 -3.26 -6.40 6.10
C GLY A 23 -2.35 -7.12 7.07
N SER A 24 -1.11 -6.63 7.14
CA SER A 24 -0.11 -7.13 8.07
C SER A 24 0.82 -6.02 8.49
N ILE A 25 1.29 -6.07 9.73
CA ILE A 25 2.36 -5.21 10.24
C ILE A 25 3.47 -6.12 10.74
N SER A 26 4.72 -5.79 10.40
CA SER A 26 5.89 -6.49 10.90
C SER A 26 7.01 -5.51 11.25
N ILE A 27 7.82 -5.90 12.23
CA ILE A 27 8.96 -5.15 12.71
C ILE A 27 10.14 -6.11 12.74
N ALA A 28 11.26 -5.72 12.14
CA ALA A 28 12.47 -6.53 12.12
C ALA A 28 13.69 -5.68 12.49
N LYS A 29 14.61 -6.26 13.25
CA LYS A 29 15.92 -5.68 13.56
C LYS A 29 17.00 -6.45 12.83
N HIS A 30 17.92 -5.74 12.19
CA HIS A 30 19.10 -6.36 11.60
C HIS A 30 20.06 -6.79 12.72
N LEU A 31 20.51 -8.04 12.72
CA LEU A 31 21.38 -8.55 13.80
C LEU A 31 22.80 -7.98 13.76
N GLN A 32 23.27 -7.62 12.57
CA GLN A 32 24.65 -7.19 12.33
C GLN A 32 24.80 -5.68 12.16
N GLU A 33 23.69 -4.95 12.07
CA GLU A 33 23.69 -3.51 11.85
C GLU A 33 22.78 -2.82 12.85
N PRO A 34 23.03 -1.55 13.21
CA PRO A 34 22.15 -0.77 14.09
C PRO A 34 20.89 -0.31 13.33
N ASN A 35 20.27 -1.20 12.55
CA ASN A 35 19.15 -0.90 11.67
C ASN A 35 17.93 -1.74 12.05
N ALA A 36 16.75 -1.16 11.94
CA ALA A 36 15.47 -1.87 11.97
C ALA A 36 14.59 -1.39 10.83
N ASN A 37 13.55 -2.16 10.55
CA ASN A 37 12.50 -1.74 9.66
C ASN A 37 11.12 -2.03 10.24
N VAL A 38 10.16 -1.24 9.79
CA VAL A 38 8.73 -1.46 10.00
C VAL A 38 8.11 -1.61 8.63
N ASN A 39 7.37 -2.69 8.41
CA ASN A 39 6.66 -2.97 7.17
C ASN A 39 5.17 -3.06 7.44
N ILE A 40 4.38 -2.29 6.70
CA ILE A 40 2.92 -2.28 6.72
C ILE A 40 2.44 -2.68 5.34
N LYS A 41 1.51 -3.64 5.27
CA LYS A 41 0.84 -4.02 4.04
C LYS A 41 -0.67 -3.94 4.23
N LEU A 42 -1.36 -3.41 3.22
CA LEU A 42 -2.80 -3.30 3.20
C LEU A 42 -3.32 -3.68 1.81
N ASN A 43 -4.40 -4.44 1.79
CA ASN A 43 -5.14 -4.80 0.60
C ASN A 43 -6.62 -4.57 0.86
N TYR A 44 -7.28 -3.93 -0.08
CA TYR A 44 -8.71 -3.65 -0.04
C TYR A 44 -9.32 -4.04 -1.39
N SER A 45 -10.19 -5.04 -1.40
CA SER A 45 -10.89 -5.46 -2.62
C SER A 45 -12.37 -5.25 -2.50
N PHE A 46 -12.99 -4.84 -3.60
CA PHE A 46 -14.40 -4.59 -3.68
C PHE A 46 -14.96 -5.04 -5.02
N ASP A 47 -16.03 -5.81 -4.94
CA ASP A 47 -16.82 -6.20 -6.11
C ASP A 47 -17.93 -5.18 -6.30
N ILE A 48 -17.97 -4.54 -7.47
CA ILE A 48 -19.03 -3.63 -7.88
C ILE A 48 -19.63 -4.18 -9.17
N PHE A 49 -20.80 -4.80 -9.05
CA PHE A 49 -21.48 -5.49 -10.15
C PHE A 49 -20.60 -6.56 -10.81
N ILE A 50 -20.05 -6.25 -11.98
CA ILE A 50 -19.23 -7.15 -12.81
C ILE A 50 -17.74 -6.80 -12.77
N PHE A 51 -17.39 -5.75 -12.02
CA PHE A 51 -16.02 -5.29 -11.85
C PHE A 51 -15.49 -5.69 -10.48
N ASN A 52 -14.27 -6.20 -10.46
CA ASN A 52 -13.50 -6.38 -9.24
C ASN A 52 -12.45 -5.28 -9.18
N MET A 53 -12.44 -4.51 -8.10
CA MET A 53 -11.43 -3.49 -7.87
C MET A 53 -10.59 -3.87 -6.67
N LYS A 54 -9.26 -3.72 -6.79
CA LYS A 54 -8.30 -4.02 -5.72
C LYS A 54 -7.39 -2.83 -5.53
N PHE A 55 -7.41 -2.23 -4.35
CA PHE A 55 -6.35 -1.35 -3.89
C PHE A 55 -5.37 -2.15 -3.06
N TYR A 56 -4.09 -1.94 -3.28
CA TYR A 56 -3.03 -2.57 -2.51
C TYR A 56 -1.95 -1.55 -2.21
N GLY A 57 -1.30 -1.74 -1.07
CA GLY A 57 -0.22 -0.89 -0.65
C GLY A 57 0.73 -1.61 0.29
N SER A 58 2.01 -1.29 0.16
CA SER A 58 3.00 -1.62 1.17
C SER A 58 3.85 -0.39 1.49
N TRP A 59 4.25 -0.27 2.75
CA TRP A 59 5.10 0.80 3.25
C TRP A 59 6.16 0.20 4.16
N LEU A 60 7.42 0.36 3.79
CA LEU A 60 8.58 -0.11 4.52
C LEU A 60 9.45 1.08 4.89
N THR A 61 9.53 1.38 6.18
CA THR A 61 10.41 2.43 6.71
C THR A 61 11.59 1.79 7.40
N TRP A 62 12.79 2.20 7.02
CA TRP A 62 14.04 1.84 7.67
C TRP A 62 14.46 2.91 8.67
N PHE A 63 14.88 2.42 9.84
CA PHE A 63 15.35 3.20 10.96
C PHE A 63 16.79 2.81 11.29
N CYS A 64 17.60 3.81 11.62
CA CYS A 64 18.94 3.62 12.14
C CYS A 64 18.96 4.07 13.61
N PHE A 65 19.49 3.23 14.47
CA PHE A 65 19.62 3.50 15.90
C PHE A 65 20.84 4.40 16.15
N LYS A 66 20.62 5.52 16.84
CA LYS A 66 21.69 6.33 17.43
C LYS A 66 22.24 5.67 18.68
N ASP A 67 21.34 5.14 19.50
CA ASP A 67 21.58 4.44 20.75
C ASP A 67 20.43 3.43 21.01
N SER A 68 20.35 2.86 22.22
CA SER A 68 19.31 1.85 22.54
C SER A 68 17.89 2.40 22.59
N LEU A 69 17.69 3.72 22.68
CA LEU A 69 16.40 4.36 22.90
C LEU A 69 15.97 5.24 21.72
N TRP A 70 16.91 5.69 20.91
CA TRP A 70 16.65 6.62 19.80
C TRP A 70 17.00 6.00 18.46
N ALA A 71 15.98 5.95 17.59
CA ALA A 71 16.14 5.61 16.19
C ALA A 71 15.51 6.69 15.31
N TYR A 72 16.10 6.93 14.16
CA TYR A 72 15.62 7.89 13.18
C TYR A 72 15.34 7.19 11.84
N PRO A 73 14.21 7.51 11.18
CA PRO A 73 13.96 7.00 9.85
C PRO A 73 14.99 7.58 8.89
N PHE A 74 15.47 6.77 7.94
CA PHE A 74 16.40 7.23 6.92
C PHE A 74 15.99 6.84 5.50
N ARG A 75 15.05 5.91 5.35
CA ARG A 75 14.57 5.47 4.04
C ARG A 75 13.14 4.96 4.12
N ASP A 76 12.34 5.40 3.16
CA ASP A 76 11.00 4.89 2.92
C ASP A 76 10.99 4.20 1.56
N ILE A 77 10.36 3.03 1.54
CA ILE A 77 10.08 2.26 0.33
C ILE A 77 8.59 1.96 0.38
N TYR A 78 7.85 2.45 -0.60
CA TYR A 78 6.42 2.18 -0.68
C TYR A 78 6.00 1.79 -2.08
N GLU A 79 4.97 0.97 -2.12
CA GLU A 79 4.30 0.52 -3.33
C GLU A 79 2.81 0.75 -3.11
N ILE A 80 2.15 1.44 -4.01
CA ILE A 80 0.70 1.69 -3.95
C ILE A 80 0.13 1.45 -5.33
N GLY A 81 -0.92 0.65 -5.41
CA GLY A 81 -1.56 0.35 -6.67
C GLY A 81 -3.06 0.13 -6.58
N ALA A 82 -3.67 0.18 -7.76
CA ALA A 82 -5.07 -0.01 -8.00
C ALA A 82 -5.26 -0.86 -9.26
N ARG A 83 -5.94 -1.98 -9.12
CA ARG A 83 -6.35 -2.85 -10.22
C ARG A 83 -7.86 -2.79 -10.39
N VAL A 84 -8.31 -2.59 -11.63
CA VAL A 84 -9.71 -2.77 -12.04
C VAL A 84 -9.75 -3.95 -13.00
N GLN A 85 -10.59 -4.94 -12.70
CA GLN A 85 -10.72 -6.17 -13.45
C GLN A 85 -12.16 -6.39 -13.91
N TYR A 86 -12.33 -6.75 -15.19
CA TYR A 86 -13.59 -7.20 -15.77
C TYR A 86 -13.39 -8.57 -16.42
N LYS A 87 -13.96 -9.61 -15.81
CA LYS A 87 -13.76 -11.01 -16.21
C LYS A 87 -12.26 -11.35 -16.25
N VAL A 88 -11.72 -11.63 -17.43
CA VAL A 88 -10.31 -11.98 -17.65
C VAL A 88 -9.43 -10.75 -17.93
N PHE A 89 -10.03 -9.60 -18.23
CA PHE A 89 -9.30 -8.39 -18.58
C PHE A 89 -9.03 -7.52 -17.35
N PHE A 90 -7.88 -6.87 -17.29
CA PHE A 90 -7.56 -5.91 -16.24
C PHE A 90 -6.75 -4.71 -16.72
N VAL A 91 -6.92 -3.62 -15.97
CA VAL A 91 -6.02 -2.46 -15.95
C VAL A 91 -5.45 -2.38 -14.54
N ASP A 92 -4.14 -2.34 -14.43
CA ASP A 92 -3.43 -2.24 -13.14
C ASP A 92 -2.46 -1.08 -13.17
N MET A 93 -2.66 -0.12 -12.26
CA MET A 93 -1.75 0.99 -12.06
C MET A 93 -1.02 0.77 -10.74
N ASN A 94 0.30 0.80 -10.79
CA ASN A 94 1.15 0.65 -9.62
C ASN A 94 2.19 1.76 -9.59
N HIS A 95 2.46 2.30 -8.42
CA HIS A 95 3.48 3.29 -8.17
C HIS A 95 4.41 2.79 -7.08
N PHE A 96 5.68 2.62 -7.43
CA PHE A 96 6.76 2.27 -6.53
C PHE A 96 7.64 3.49 -6.30
N CYS A 97 7.96 3.76 -5.04
CA CYS A 97 8.88 4.81 -4.67
C CYS A 97 9.82 4.33 -3.57
N ASN A 98 11.10 4.66 -3.74
CA ASN A 98 12.17 4.37 -2.80
C ASN A 98 12.99 5.65 -2.65
N HIS A 99 12.95 6.28 -1.49
CA HIS A 99 13.66 7.54 -1.27
C HIS A 99 14.23 7.66 0.14
N ALA A 100 15.26 8.48 0.27
CA ALA A 100 15.77 8.85 1.58
C ALA A 100 14.74 9.72 2.32
N VAL A 101 14.64 9.54 3.63
CA VAL A 101 13.81 10.38 4.51
C VAL A 101 14.73 11.39 5.19
N TYR A 102 14.39 12.68 5.09
CA TYR A 102 15.23 13.74 5.64
C TYR A 102 15.19 13.71 7.17
N HIS A 103 16.35 13.51 7.80
CA HIS A 103 16.54 13.86 9.21
C HIS A 103 17.79 14.71 9.38
N GLY A 104 17.58 16.03 9.38
CA GLY A 104 18.38 17.10 10.00
C GLY A 104 19.87 17.17 9.67
N ASP A 105 20.63 16.12 10.01
CA ASP A 105 22.08 16.12 10.12
C ASP A 105 22.77 14.95 9.42
N ASN A 106 22.04 13.93 8.94
CA ASN A 106 22.67 12.62 8.71
C ASN A 106 23.06 12.31 7.26
N LYS A 107 23.93 13.15 6.67
CA LYS A 107 24.41 13.10 5.25
C LYS A 107 24.83 11.72 4.73
N ARG A 108 25.11 10.77 5.62
CA ARG A 108 25.54 9.39 5.31
C ARG A 108 24.51 8.59 4.51
N TRP A 109 23.22 8.86 4.68
CA TRP A 109 22.13 8.10 4.05
C TRP A 109 21.44 8.85 2.89
N TYR A 110 21.94 10.05 2.56
CA TYR A 110 21.39 10.97 1.57
C TYR A 110 21.76 10.61 0.13
N SER A 111 22.44 9.48 -0.12
CA SER A 111 22.81 9.18 -1.49
C SER A 111 21.56 8.86 -2.32
N ASN A 112 21.25 9.74 -3.27
CA ASN A 112 20.25 9.57 -4.33
C ASN A 112 20.54 8.35 -5.24
N LYS A 113 21.63 7.60 -4.99
CA LYS A 113 21.99 6.40 -5.77
C LYS A 113 20.97 5.25 -5.67
N TRP A 114 19.99 5.37 -4.77
CA TRP A 114 18.92 4.40 -4.55
C TRP A 114 17.53 5.06 -4.65
N GLY A 115 17.46 6.27 -5.20
CA GLY A 115 16.19 6.96 -5.44
C GLY A 115 15.55 6.35 -6.67
N GLU A 116 14.52 5.53 -6.49
CA GLU A 116 13.80 4.89 -7.60
C GLU A 116 12.33 5.26 -7.46
N ASP A 117 11.80 5.91 -8.49
CA ASP A 117 10.37 6.17 -8.63
C ASP A 117 9.96 5.59 -9.97
N LEU A 118 8.97 4.70 -9.94
CA LEU A 118 8.43 4.06 -11.11
C LEU A 118 6.92 3.95 -11.00
N THR A 119 6.23 4.53 -11.98
CA THR A 119 4.81 4.27 -12.19
C THR A 119 4.64 3.35 -13.38
N THR A 120 3.99 2.21 -13.16
CA THR A 120 3.68 1.23 -14.20
C THR A 120 2.19 1.14 -14.43
N ILE A 121 1.80 1.02 -15.70
CA ILE A 121 0.44 0.67 -16.10
C ILE A 121 0.54 -0.65 -16.86
N SER A 122 -0.15 -1.67 -16.35
CA SER A 122 -0.20 -3.01 -16.94
C SER A 122 -1.62 -3.29 -17.45
N LEU A 123 -1.68 -3.95 -18.62
CA LEU A 123 -2.92 -4.41 -19.25
C LEU A 123 -2.80 -5.91 -19.48
N GLY A 124 -3.87 -6.66 -19.23
CA GLY A 124 -3.91 -8.09 -19.49
C GLY A 124 -5.33 -8.62 -19.58
#